data_AF-A0A1S3HY03-F1
#
_entry.id   AF-A0A1S3HY03-F1
#
_cell.length_a   1.000
_cell.length_b   1.000
_cell.length_c   1.000
_cell.angle_alpha   90.00
_cell.angle_beta   90.00
_cell.angle_gamma   90.00
#
_symmetry.space_group_name_H-M   'P 1'
#
loop_
_entity.id
_entity.type
_entity.pdbx_description
1 polymer ?
#
loop_
_entity_poly.entity_id
_entity_poly.type
_entity_poly.pdbx_seq_one_letter_code
_entity_poly.pdbx_strand_id
1 'polypeptide(L)'
;MLACIKPILVCGFQKSAFHKESKKTYVPKEKALDVPTYILKHMMNGQVWPEGNAEFHQWLNVPTLLIFGQDDQLVSLEEEIEMNMVIYGSKLEVIENASHMVMMEKPDEVSQLIYDFLLQGRAVVRSAIGPEVRSESRSKRTLSASSVRSFPGHLLNAKIV
;
A
#
# COMPACT_ATOMS: atom_id res chain seq x y z
N MET A 1 -14.69 -34.19 -12.16
CA MET A 1 -14.92 -33.17 -13.21
C MET A 1 -14.32 -31.80 -12.88
N LEU A 2 -14.55 -31.21 -11.70
CA LEU A 2 -14.03 -29.87 -11.34
C LEU A 2 -12.49 -29.75 -11.37
N ALA A 3 -11.75 -30.78 -10.96
CA ALA A 3 -10.28 -30.78 -10.98
C ALA A 3 -9.68 -30.67 -12.39
N CYS A 4 -10.39 -31.17 -13.41
CA CYS A 4 -9.90 -31.15 -14.80
C CYS A 4 -10.05 -29.77 -15.46
N ILE A 5 -10.93 -28.91 -14.93
CA ILE A 5 -11.23 -27.58 -15.49
C ILE A 5 -10.35 -26.50 -14.83
N LYS A 6 -9.85 -26.75 -13.60
CA LYS A 6 -9.00 -25.82 -12.83
C LYS A 6 -7.83 -25.24 -13.66
N PRO A 7 -7.07 -26.00 -14.47
CA PRO A 7 -5.95 -25.43 -15.24
C PRO A 7 -6.39 -24.38 -16.28
N ILE A 8 -7.55 -24.59 -16.90
CA ILE A 8 -8.09 -23.67 -17.92
C ILE A 8 -8.56 -22.38 -17.27
N LEU A 9 -9.28 -22.49 -16.14
CA LEU A 9 -9.77 -21.34 -15.38
C LEU A 9 -8.62 -20.51 -14.81
N VAL A 10 -7.62 -21.17 -14.23
CA VAL A 10 -6.41 -20.52 -13.69
C VAL A 10 -5.66 -19.78 -14.79
N CYS A 11 -5.44 -20.41 -15.95
CA CYS A 11 -4.77 -19.77 -17.09
C CYS A 11 -5.54 -18.53 -17.58
N GLY A 12 -6.88 -18.60 -17.66
CA GLY A 12 -7.72 -17.46 -18.03
C GLY A 12 -7.61 -16.31 -17.03
N PHE A 13 -7.75 -16.62 -15.73
CA PHE A 13 -7.64 -15.61 -14.67
C PHE A 13 -6.25 -14.96 -14.63
N GLN A 14 -5.18 -15.74 -14.74
CA GLN A 14 -3.81 -15.21 -14.75
C GLN A 14 -3.55 -14.21 -15.88
N LYS A 15 -4.17 -14.40 -17.05
CA LYS A 15 -4.04 -13.44 -18.17
C LYS A 15 -4.77 -12.13 -17.92
N SER A 16 -5.85 -12.16 -17.13
CA SER A 16 -6.65 -10.99 -16.80
C SER A 16 -6.12 -10.25 -15.56
N ALA A 17 -5.54 -10.97 -14.61
CA ALA A 17 -5.13 -10.44 -13.31
C ALA A 17 -3.68 -9.94 -13.28
N PHE A 18 -2.86 -10.27 -14.28
CA PHE A 18 -1.47 -9.82 -14.37
C PHE A 18 -1.25 -9.03 -15.66
N HIS A 19 -0.48 -7.96 -15.54
CA HIS A 19 0.05 -7.19 -16.66
C HIS A 19 0.95 -8.06 -17.54
N LYS A 20 0.93 -7.78 -18.85
CA LYS A 20 1.66 -8.56 -19.87
C LYS A 20 3.18 -8.48 -19.69
N GLU A 21 3.66 -7.29 -19.31
CA GLU A 21 5.08 -7.03 -19.07
C GLU A 21 5.51 -7.30 -17.61
N SER A 22 4.65 -7.95 -16.80
CA SER A 22 5.03 -8.33 -15.46
C SER A 22 6.25 -9.25 -15.50
N LYS A 23 7.36 -8.78 -14.89
CA LYS A 23 8.57 -9.60 -14.70
C LYS A 23 8.23 -10.85 -13.88
N LYS A 24 9.15 -11.82 -13.83
CA LYS A 24 9.02 -12.98 -12.92
C LYS A 24 8.72 -12.48 -11.51
N THR A 25 7.53 -12.81 -11.03
CA THR A 25 7.08 -12.53 -9.67
C THR A 25 7.90 -13.38 -8.69
N TYR A 26 8.09 -12.89 -7.46
CA TYR A 26 8.85 -13.61 -6.42
C TYR A 26 8.23 -15.00 -6.13
N VAL A 27 6.90 -15.08 -6.17
CA VAL A 27 6.14 -16.33 -6.08
C VAL A 27 5.63 -16.73 -7.46
N PRO A 28 5.77 -17.99 -7.90
CA PRO A 28 5.19 -18.47 -9.17
C PRO A 28 3.68 -18.18 -9.24
N LYS A 29 3.20 -17.69 -10.38
CA LYS A 29 1.79 -17.31 -10.58
C LYS A 29 0.83 -18.48 -10.33
N GLU A 30 1.28 -19.71 -10.57
CA GLU A 30 0.49 -20.93 -10.36
C GLU A 30 0.25 -21.20 -8.87
N LYS A 31 1.25 -20.90 -8.03
CA LYS A 31 1.12 -21.04 -6.57
C LYS A 31 0.24 -19.97 -5.96
N ALA A 32 0.19 -18.78 -6.55
CA ALA A 32 -0.68 -17.69 -6.07
C ALA A 32 -2.17 -18.05 -6.13
N LEU A 33 -2.55 -18.98 -7.01
CA LEU A 33 -3.93 -19.43 -7.21
C LEU A 33 -4.17 -20.86 -6.73
N ASP A 34 -3.21 -21.43 -5.98
CA ASP A 34 -3.36 -22.76 -5.41
C ASP A 34 -4.11 -22.72 -4.07
N VAL A 35 -5.37 -22.29 -4.16
CA VAL A 35 -6.32 -22.23 -3.06
C VAL A 35 -7.41 -23.30 -3.24
N PRO A 36 -8.14 -23.69 -2.17
CA PRO A 36 -9.34 -24.49 -2.30
C PRO A 36 -10.31 -23.92 -3.35
N THR A 37 -10.95 -24.79 -4.13
CA THR A 37 -11.81 -24.40 -5.27
C THR A 37 -12.91 -23.41 -4.88
N TYR A 38 -13.45 -23.50 -3.66
CA TYR A 38 -14.47 -22.56 -3.19
C TYR A 38 -13.90 -21.14 -3.05
N ILE A 39 -12.67 -20.99 -2.54
CA ILE A 39 -11.98 -19.68 -2.45
C ILE A 39 -11.71 -19.15 -3.86
N LEU A 40 -11.17 -20.00 -4.74
CA LEU A 40 -10.89 -19.62 -6.14
C LEU A 40 -12.16 -19.10 -6.83
N LYS A 41 -13.31 -19.76 -6.63
CA LYS A 41 -14.61 -19.32 -7.16
C LYS A 41 -14.96 -17.90 -6.71
N HIS A 42 -14.77 -17.59 -5.42
CA HIS A 42 -15.07 -16.25 -4.90
C HIS A 42 -14.08 -15.19 -5.38
N MET A 43 -12.79 -15.54 -5.51
CA MET A 43 -11.78 -14.67 -6.13
C MET A 43 -12.14 -14.36 -7.58
N MET A 44 -12.51 -15.37 -8.36
CA MET A 44 -12.90 -15.22 -9.76
C MET A 44 -14.22 -14.46 -9.96
N ASN A 45 -15.08 -14.43 -8.94
CA ASN A 45 -16.30 -13.63 -8.93
C ASN A 45 -16.06 -12.17 -8.50
N GLY A 46 -14.82 -11.69 -8.56
CA GLY A 46 -14.47 -10.28 -8.35
C GLY A 46 -14.37 -9.85 -6.89
N GLN A 47 -14.33 -10.80 -5.94
CA GLN A 47 -14.28 -10.49 -4.50
C GLN A 47 -15.37 -9.48 -4.07
N VAL A 48 -16.55 -9.55 -4.68
CA VAL A 48 -17.65 -8.62 -4.40
C VAL A 48 -18.23 -8.88 -3.02
N TRP A 49 -18.26 -7.83 -2.19
CA TRP A 49 -18.89 -7.82 -0.87
C TRP A 49 -20.17 -6.98 -0.94
N PRO A 50 -21.35 -7.52 -0.58
CA PRO A 50 -22.61 -6.76 -0.58
C PRO A 50 -22.54 -5.46 0.25
N GLU A 51 -21.72 -5.46 1.29
CA GLU A 51 -21.50 -4.34 2.19
C GLU A 51 -20.50 -3.32 1.62
N GLY A 52 -19.68 -3.66 0.62
CA GLY A 52 -18.63 -2.80 0.05
C GLY A 52 -19.18 -1.71 -0.88
N ASN A 53 -20.17 -0.95 -0.42
CA ASN A 53 -20.83 0.10 -1.17
C ASN A 53 -20.41 1.50 -0.68
N ALA A 54 -20.88 2.55 -1.36
CA ALA A 54 -20.56 3.92 -0.98
C ALA A 54 -20.97 4.26 0.46
N GLU A 55 -22.10 3.76 0.96
CA GLU A 55 -22.52 4.01 2.35
C GLU A 55 -21.50 3.43 3.34
N PHE A 56 -21.02 2.21 3.13
CA PHE A 56 -19.95 1.64 3.96
C PHE A 56 -18.65 2.44 3.87
N HIS A 57 -18.24 2.83 2.67
CA HIS A 57 -17.02 3.63 2.47
C HIS A 57 -17.08 4.98 3.18
N GLN A 58 -18.24 5.63 3.27
CA GLN A 58 -18.42 6.90 3.99
C GLN A 58 -18.18 6.78 5.50
N TRP A 59 -18.36 5.59 6.08
CA TRP A 59 -18.16 5.38 7.51
C TRP A 59 -16.68 5.21 7.89
N LEU A 60 -15.80 5.04 6.90
CA LEU A 60 -14.36 4.92 7.11
C LEU A 60 -13.75 6.30 7.43
N ASN A 61 -13.47 6.51 8.72
CA ASN A 61 -12.86 7.74 9.25
C ASN A 61 -11.37 7.57 9.61
N VAL A 62 -10.72 6.55 9.06
CA VAL A 62 -9.29 6.29 9.27
C VAL A 62 -8.52 6.65 7.99
N PRO A 63 -7.28 7.16 8.11
CA PRO A 63 -6.42 7.33 6.94
C PRO A 63 -6.37 6.04 6.13
N THR A 64 -6.60 6.14 4.83
CA THR A 64 -6.72 4.99 3.94
C THR A 64 -5.82 5.20 2.73
N LEU A 65 -5.03 4.19 2.37
CA LEU A 65 -4.25 4.17 1.14
C LEU A 65 -4.88 3.15 0.19
N LEU A 66 -5.30 3.62 -0.97
CA LEU A 66 -5.75 2.81 -2.10
C LEU A 66 -4.59 2.68 -3.07
N ILE A 67 -4.25 1.45 -3.47
CA ILE A 67 -3.18 1.16 -4.42
C ILE A 67 -3.78 0.40 -5.59
N PHE A 68 -3.72 0.99 -6.78
CA PHE A 68 -4.36 0.47 -7.98
C PHE A 68 -3.33 0.22 -9.09
N GLY A 69 -3.49 -0.86 -9.84
CA GLY A 69 -2.70 -1.12 -11.05
C GLY A 69 -3.36 -0.47 -12.26
N GLN A 70 -2.64 0.38 -12.99
CA GLN A 70 -3.18 1.15 -14.13
C GLN A 70 -3.90 0.29 -15.19
N ASP A 71 -3.45 -0.96 -15.37
CA ASP A 71 -3.94 -1.90 -16.37
C ASP A 71 -4.81 -3.01 -15.75
N ASP A 72 -5.43 -2.76 -14.59
CA ASP A 72 -6.41 -3.68 -14.01
C ASP A 72 -7.60 -3.85 -14.97
N GLN A 73 -8.01 -5.10 -15.18
CA GLN A 73 -9.14 -5.48 -16.03
C GLN A 73 -10.30 -6.08 -15.22
N LEU A 74 -10.10 -6.26 -13.92
CA LEU A 74 -11.08 -6.82 -12.99
C LEU A 74 -11.80 -5.72 -12.21
N VAL A 75 -11.12 -4.61 -11.91
CA VAL A 75 -11.68 -3.40 -11.29
C VAL A 75 -11.31 -2.20 -12.14
N SER A 76 -12.26 -1.29 -12.37
CA SER A 76 -12.02 -0.08 -13.16
C SER A 76 -11.38 1.04 -12.33
N LEU A 77 -10.63 1.93 -13.00
CA LEU A 77 -10.07 3.11 -12.35
C LEU A 77 -11.19 4.05 -11.86
N GLU A 78 -12.31 4.10 -12.57
CA GLU A 78 -13.48 4.89 -12.19
C GLU A 78 -14.03 4.44 -10.83
N GLU A 79 -14.18 3.14 -10.59
CA GLU A 79 -14.62 2.60 -9.30
C GLU A 79 -13.66 2.97 -8.15
N GLU A 80 -12.35 2.93 -8.38
CA GLU A 80 -11.33 3.35 -7.41
C GLU A 80 -11.35 4.86 -7.14
N ILE A 81 -11.56 5.67 -8.18
CA ILE A 81 -11.70 7.12 -8.04
C ILE A 81 -12.96 7.44 -7.22
N GLU A 82 -14.09 6.78 -7.51
CA GLU A 82 -15.32 6.93 -6.74
C GLU A 82 -15.10 6.56 -5.27
N MET A 83 -14.43 5.44 -5.00
CA MET A 83 -14.10 5.02 -3.64
C MET A 83 -13.18 6.03 -2.93
N ASN A 84 -12.16 6.57 -3.62
CA ASN A 84 -11.30 7.62 -3.08
C ASN A 84 -12.04 8.92 -2.76
N MET A 85 -13.05 9.29 -3.57
CA MET A 85 -13.89 10.46 -3.30
C MET A 85 -14.79 10.25 -2.08
N VAL A 86 -15.19 9.01 -1.81
CA VAL A 86 -16.12 8.65 -0.75
C VAL A 86 -15.42 8.47 0.60
N ILE A 87 -14.23 7.86 0.62
CA ILE A 87 -13.48 7.61 1.86
C ILE A 87 -12.75 8.89 2.29
N TYR A 88 -13.13 9.43 3.46
CA TYR A 88 -12.53 10.65 3.99
C TYR A 88 -11.03 10.47 4.30
N GLY A 89 -10.20 11.37 3.77
CA GLY A 89 -8.76 11.34 3.99
C GLY A 89 -8.06 10.15 3.34
N SER A 90 -8.69 9.51 2.34
CA SER A 90 -8.04 8.51 1.53
C SER A 90 -7.06 9.12 0.52
N LYS A 91 -6.11 8.30 0.07
CA LYS A 91 -5.18 8.61 -1.00
C LYS A 91 -5.17 7.45 -1.99
N LEU A 92 -5.38 7.75 -3.27
CA LEU A 92 -5.25 6.80 -4.37
C LEU A 92 -3.89 6.94 -5.04
N GLU A 93 -3.16 5.83 -5.12
CA GLU A 93 -1.91 5.68 -5.86
C GLU A 93 -2.11 4.73 -7.02
N VAL A 94 -1.85 5.20 -8.24
CA VAL A 94 -1.95 4.40 -9.46
C VAL A 94 -0.55 4.00 -9.91
N ILE A 95 -0.30 2.70 -9.96
CA ILE A 95 0.98 2.12 -10.35
C ILE A 95 0.95 1.76 -11.84
N GLU A 96 1.85 2.37 -12.60
CA GLU A 96 1.97 2.13 -14.04
C GLU A 96 2.51 0.72 -14.35
N ASN A 97 2.10 0.17 -15.49
CA ASN A 97 2.54 -1.16 -15.96
C ASN A 97 2.27 -2.28 -14.93
N ALA A 98 1.14 -2.21 -14.24
CA ALA A 98 0.67 -3.19 -13.27
C ALA A 98 -0.84 -3.39 -13.44
N SER A 99 -1.31 -4.61 -13.17
CA SER A 99 -2.73 -4.98 -13.25
C SER A 99 -3.24 -5.31 -11.84
N HIS A 100 -4.26 -6.17 -11.74
CA HIS A 100 -4.94 -6.49 -10.49
C HIS A 100 -4.00 -7.01 -9.39
N MET A 101 -3.00 -7.83 -9.75
CA MET A 101 -2.08 -8.44 -8.80
C MET A 101 -0.89 -7.51 -8.48
N VAL A 102 -1.13 -6.20 -8.34
CA VAL A 102 -0.10 -5.16 -8.15
C VAL A 102 0.94 -5.49 -7.07
N MET A 103 0.50 -6.09 -5.96
CA MET A 103 1.35 -6.55 -4.85
C MET A 103 2.41 -7.57 -5.29
N MET A 104 2.09 -8.41 -6.27
CA MET A 104 3.00 -9.40 -6.83
C MET A 104 3.83 -8.84 -7.98
N GLU A 105 3.27 -7.91 -8.75
CA GLU A 105 3.89 -7.38 -9.96
C GLU A 105 4.94 -6.30 -9.66
N LYS A 106 4.65 -5.42 -8.69
CA LYS A 106 5.48 -4.28 -8.30
C LYS A 106 5.71 -4.25 -6.77
N PRO A 107 6.24 -5.34 -6.17
CA PRO A 107 6.32 -5.48 -4.71
C PRO A 107 7.14 -4.37 -4.04
N ASP A 108 8.23 -3.90 -4.67
CA ASP A 108 9.08 -2.85 -4.10
C ASP A 108 8.37 -1.50 -4.06
N GLU A 109 7.67 -1.15 -5.14
CA GLU A 109 6.91 0.10 -5.26
C GLU A 109 5.74 0.13 -4.27
N VAL A 110 4.97 -0.96 -4.21
CA VAL A 110 3.93 -1.17 -3.20
C VAL A 110 4.49 -1.05 -1.78
N SER A 111 5.61 -1.72 -1.49
CA SER A 111 6.23 -1.69 -0.15
C SER A 111 6.66 -0.27 0.23
N GLN A 112 7.18 0.49 -0.73
CA GLN A 112 7.56 1.88 -0.52
C GLN A 112 6.34 2.77 -0.22
N LEU A 113 5.25 2.63 -0.99
CA LEU A 113 4.01 3.37 -0.75
C LEU A 113 3.45 3.11 0.65
N ILE A 114 3.41 1.84 1.06
CA ILE A 114 2.97 1.44 2.42
C ILE A 114 3.89 2.07 3.47
N TYR A 115 5.21 2.00 3.27
CA TYR A 115 6.18 2.57 4.20
C TYR A 115 5.98 4.08 4.38
N ASP A 116 5.86 4.82 3.27
CA ASP A 116 5.67 6.27 3.28
C ASP A 116 4.35 6.67 3.92
N PHE A 117 3.27 5.92 3.63
CA PHE A 117 1.97 6.12 4.24
C PHE A 117 2.00 5.93 5.77
N LEU A 118 2.69 4.89 6.26
CA LEU A 118 2.85 4.65 7.69
C LEU A 118 3.67 5.74 8.39
N LEU A 119 4.68 6.31 7.73
CA LEU A 119 5.45 7.43 8.28
C LEU A 119 4.62 8.71 8.37
N GLN A 120 3.80 9.01 7.36
CA GLN A 120 2.90 10.15 7.36
C GLN A 120 1.87 10.05 8.50
N GLY A 121 1.25 8.87 8.67
CA GLY A 121 0.30 8.64 9.77
C GLY A 121 0.90 8.86 11.16
N ARG A 122 2.16 8.47 11.38
CA ARG A 122 2.87 8.71 12.65
C ARG A 122 3.16 10.19 12.92
N ALA A 123 3.43 10.98 11.88
CA ALA A 123 3.66 12.41 12.02
C ALA A 123 2.37 13.14 12.47
N VAL A 124 1.21 12.76 11.93
CA VAL A 124 -0.09 13.32 12.34
C VAL A 124 -0.39 13.00 13.81
N VAL A 125 -0.19 11.75 14.23
CA VAL A 125 -0.42 11.35 15.64
C VAL A 125 0.52 12.09 16.60
N ARG A 126 1.80 12.28 16.25
CA ARG A 126 2.76 13.04 17.07
C ARG A 126 2.51 14.55 17.07
N SER A 127 1.80 15.09 16.08
CA SER A 127 1.38 16.48 16.09
C SER A 127 0.09 16.69 16.90
N ALA A 128 -0.80 15.69 16.93
CA ALA A 128 -2.04 15.71 17.70
C ALA A 128 -1.79 15.45 19.20
N ILE A 129 -0.85 14.56 19.51
CA ILE A 129 -0.32 14.36 20.86
C ILE A 129 0.81 15.37 21.00
N GLY A 130 0.54 16.53 21.60
CA GLY A 130 1.54 17.58 21.82
C GLY A 130 2.85 17.07 22.42
N PRO A 131 3.95 17.85 22.38
CA PRO A 131 5.28 17.36 22.70
C PRO A 131 5.30 16.61 24.04
N GLU A 132 5.64 15.33 23.99
CA GLU A 132 5.90 14.53 25.17
C GLU A 132 6.97 15.24 25.99
N VAL A 133 6.58 15.73 27.17
CA VAL A 133 7.47 16.45 28.08
C VAL A 133 8.52 15.45 28.54
N ARG A 134 9.66 15.43 27.84
CA ARG A 134 10.84 14.69 28.24
C ARG A 134 11.36 15.35 29.52
N SER A 135 11.07 14.74 30.67
CA SER A 135 11.62 15.17 31.95
C SER A 135 13.14 14.93 31.95
N GLU A 136 13.89 15.99 31.61
CA GLU A 136 15.33 16.02 31.86
C GLU A 136 15.56 16.07 33.37
N SER A 137 15.82 14.92 33.98
CA SER A 137 16.43 14.84 35.30
C SER A 137 17.89 15.30 35.19
N ARG A 138 18.07 16.61 35.30
CA ARG A 138 19.35 17.30 35.37
C ARG A 138 20.11 16.91 36.64
N SER A 139 20.96 15.88 36.56
CA SER A 139 22.02 15.66 37.55
C SER A 139 23.28 16.43 37.15
N LYS A 140 23.55 17.53 37.87
CA LYS A 140 24.81 18.29 37.73
C LYS A 140 25.91 17.65 38.59
N ARG A 141 27.07 17.38 37.97
CA ARG A 141 28.50 17.45 38.46
C ARG A 141 29.33 16.41 37.68
N THR A 142 30.55 16.60 37.15
CA THR A 142 31.53 17.71 37.09
C THR A 142 32.62 17.31 36.06
N LEU A 143 33.07 18.29 35.28
CA LEU A 143 34.31 18.48 34.48
C LEU A 143 35.33 17.34 34.26
N SER A 144 35.70 17.15 32.98
CA SER A 144 37.11 17.20 32.53
C SER A 144 37.19 17.37 31.01
N ALA A 145 38.11 18.22 30.55
CA ALA A 145 38.28 18.69 29.19
C ALA A 145 39.21 17.78 28.37
N SER A 146 38.92 17.59 27.07
CA SER A 146 39.95 17.54 26.02
C SER A 146 39.38 17.45 24.60
N SER A 147 39.78 18.43 23.78
CA SER A 147 40.16 18.32 22.36
C SER A 147 39.11 18.13 21.25
N VAL A 148 38.70 19.27 20.68
CA VAL A 148 38.80 19.65 19.24
C VAL A 148 38.68 18.53 18.19
N ARG A 149 37.64 18.63 17.33
CA ARG A 149 37.81 18.81 15.87
C ARG A 149 36.51 19.24 15.18
N SER A 150 36.64 20.34 14.45
CA SER A 150 35.76 20.93 13.44
C SER A 150 35.56 20.01 12.24
N PHE A 151 34.40 20.06 11.55
CA PHE A 151 34.31 20.40 10.11
C PHE A 151 32.83 20.72 9.73
N PRO A 152 32.60 21.59 8.71
CA PRO A 152 31.33 22.24 8.42
C PRO A 152 30.56 21.56 7.28
N GLY A 153 29.26 21.88 7.15
CA GLY A 153 28.48 21.54 5.96
C GLY A 153 27.04 22.03 6.07
N HIS A 154 26.58 22.71 5.02
CA HIS A 154 25.48 23.68 5.02
C HIS A 154 24.05 23.14 5.17
N LEU A 155 23.23 24.07 5.63
CA LEU A 155 21.77 24.10 5.70
C LEU A 155 21.10 24.11 4.32
N LEU A 156 19.98 23.36 4.25
CA LEU A 156 18.66 23.72 3.71
C LEU A 156 18.54 24.34 2.30
N ASN A 157 17.68 23.74 1.46
CA ASN A 157 16.33 24.27 1.20
C ASN A 157 15.59 23.43 0.14
N ALA A 158 14.52 22.74 0.53
CA ALA A 158 13.48 22.30 -0.39
C ALA A 158 12.26 23.21 -0.19
N LYS A 159 11.91 23.98 -1.22
CA LYS A 159 10.60 24.62 -1.40
C LYS A 159 9.88 23.82 -2.47
N ILE A 160 8.70 23.29 -2.14
CA ILE A 160 7.73 22.85 -3.14
C ILE A 160 6.53 23.78 -2.98
N VAL A 161 6.21 24.45 -4.08
CA VAL A 161 4.94 25.14 -4.35
C VAL A 161 3.96 24.09 -4.84
#